data_AF-A0A0K8R4F3-F1
#
_entry.id   AF-A0A0K8R4F3-F1
#
_cell.length_a   1.000
_cell.length_b   1.000
_cell.length_c   1.000
_cell.angle_alpha   90.00
_cell.angle_beta   90.00
_cell.angle_gamma   90.00
#
_symmetry.space_group_name_H-M   'P 1'
#
loop_
_entity.id
_entity.type
_entity.pdbx_description
1 polymer ?
#
loop_
_entity_poly.entity_id
_entity_poly.type
_entity_poly.pdbx_seq_one_letter_code
_entity_poly.pdbx_strand_id
1 'polypeptide(L)'
;MISTRVVLVFAALALAYIAGEKANLPYGCRPVSENSFKNPGQTAGQRPPSPAHALGEICKSRLHKDEKNINCIGDAGVGMSNCTMCCVCKRVDGNIYYNGTTAPNNFPCGPRKSKKKCNPRGVCTVSN
;
A
#
# COMPACT_ATOMS: atom_id res chain seq x y z
N MET A 1 -38.95 -13.50 -28.02
CA MET A 1 -37.77 -14.30 -27.60
C MET A 1 -36.55 -13.41 -27.72
N ILE A 2 -35.92 -13.04 -26.60
CA ILE A 2 -34.68 -12.27 -26.63
C ILE A 2 -33.59 -13.18 -27.19
N SER A 3 -32.93 -12.73 -28.25
CA SER A 3 -31.86 -13.47 -28.91
C SER A 3 -30.75 -13.77 -27.90
N THR A 4 -30.44 -15.06 -27.72
CA THR A 4 -29.36 -15.55 -26.84
C THR A 4 -28.01 -14.89 -27.12
N ARG A 5 -27.79 -14.44 -28.36
CA ARG A 5 -26.59 -13.67 -28.74
C ARG A 5 -26.51 -12.34 -28.01
N VAL A 6 -27.64 -11.65 -27.83
CA VAL A 6 -27.69 -10.35 -27.13
C VAL A 6 -27.37 -10.55 -25.64
N VAL A 7 -27.94 -11.59 -25.02
CA VAL A 7 -27.68 -11.92 -23.61
C VAL A 7 -26.20 -12.23 -23.37
N LEU A 8 -25.57 -12.99 -24.27
CA LEU A 8 -24.15 -13.34 -24.17
C LEU A 8 -23.22 -12.13 -24.30
N VAL A 9 -23.56 -11.16 -25.17
CA VAL A 9 -22.77 -9.92 -25.33
C VAL A 9 -22.82 -9.08 -24.06
N PHE A 10 -23.99 -8.94 -23.43
CA PHE A 10 -24.11 -8.22 -22.16
C PHE A 10 -23.40 -8.94 -21.01
N ALA A 11 -23.45 -10.27 -20.96
CA ALA A 11 -22.73 -11.06 -19.96
C ALA A 11 -21.20 -10.92 -20.12
N ALA A 12 -20.69 -10.94 -21.35
CA ALA A 12 -19.27 -10.72 -21.62
C ALA A 12 -18.81 -9.30 -21.24
N LEU A 13 -19.65 -8.29 -21.48
CA LEU A 13 -19.38 -6.90 -21.12
C LEU A 13 -19.32 -6.71 -19.59
N ALA A 14 -20.21 -7.37 -18.84
CA ALA A 14 -20.20 -7.36 -17.38
C ALA A 14 -18.94 -8.03 -16.79
N LEU A 15 -18.52 -9.16 -17.36
CA LEU A 15 -17.28 -9.85 -16.94
C LEU A 15 -16.02 -9.02 -17.24
N ALA A 16 -15.98 -8.32 -18.38
CA ALA A 16 -14.88 -7.42 -18.72
C ALA A 16 -14.81 -6.20 -17.77
N TYR A 17 -15.96 -5.71 -17.28
CA TYR A 17 -16.01 -4.63 -16.30
C TYR A 17 -15.46 -5.06 -14.94
N ILE A 18 -15.81 -6.26 -14.45
CA ILE A 18 -15.32 -6.78 -13.16
C ILE A 18 -13.83 -7.14 -13.22
N ALA A 19 -13.34 -7.65 -14.35
CA ALA A 19 -11.92 -7.94 -14.55
C ALA A 19 -11.04 -6.68 -14.70
N GLY A 20 -11.66 -5.52 -14.92
CA GLY A 20 -11.01 -4.24 -15.19
C GLY A 20 -10.80 -3.35 -13.96
N GLU A 21 -11.19 -3.79 -12.75
CA GLU A 21 -10.85 -3.08 -11.51
C GLU A 21 -9.36 -3.31 -11.19
N LYS A 22 -8.50 -2.70 -12.01
CA LYS A 22 -7.13 -2.43 -11.61
C LYS A 22 -7.26 -1.54 -10.38
N ALA A 23 -7.02 -2.11 -9.20
CA ALA A 23 -6.87 -1.36 -7.96
C ALA A 23 -6.12 -0.06 -8.29
N ASN A 24 -6.78 1.09 -8.08
CA ASN A 24 -6.25 2.41 -8.39
C ASN A 24 -4.92 2.59 -7.65
N LEU A 25 -3.83 2.18 -8.32
CA LEU A 25 -2.53 2.04 -7.70
C LEU A 25 -1.93 3.44 -7.63
N PRO A 26 -1.68 3.99 -6.42
CA PRO A 26 -1.12 5.33 -6.33
C PRO A 26 0.24 5.37 -7.03
N TYR A 27 0.56 6.50 -7.62
CA TYR A 27 1.80 6.67 -8.38
C TYR A 27 3.02 6.28 -7.52
N GLY A 28 3.83 5.35 -8.04
CA GLY A 28 5.03 4.85 -7.36
C GLY A 28 4.82 3.65 -6.42
N CYS A 29 3.57 3.22 -6.22
CA CYS A 29 3.25 1.98 -5.52
C CYS A 29 3.39 0.76 -6.43
N ARG A 30 3.77 -0.36 -5.85
CA ARG A 30 3.84 -1.65 -6.55
C ARG A 30 2.68 -2.54 -6.10
N PRO A 31 2.13 -3.36 -7.00
CA PRO A 31 1.14 -4.35 -6.61
C PRO A 31 1.80 -5.36 -5.68
N VAL A 32 1.10 -5.70 -4.60
CA VAL A 32 1.52 -6.72 -3.64
C VAL A 32 0.59 -7.93 -3.74
N SER A 33 1.12 -9.12 -3.50
CA SER A 33 0.31 -10.33 -3.47
C SER A 33 -0.28 -10.55 -2.08
N GLU A 34 -1.34 -11.36 -2.00
CA GLU A 34 -1.94 -11.72 -0.71
C GLU A 34 -0.93 -12.37 0.25
N ASN A 35 0.07 -13.08 -0.29
CA ASN A 35 1.16 -13.68 0.48
C ASN A 35 2.04 -12.64 1.18
N SER A 36 2.07 -11.39 0.72
CA SER A 36 2.82 -10.30 1.37
C SER A 36 2.24 -9.92 2.75
N PHE A 37 0.99 -10.30 3.03
CA PHE A 37 0.35 -10.10 4.33
C PHE A 37 0.52 -11.27 5.29
N LYS A 38 1.11 -12.39 4.85
CA LYS A 38 1.36 -13.54 5.72
C LYS A 38 2.46 -13.15 6.71
N ASN A 39 2.06 -12.86 7.94
CA ASN A 39 3.00 -12.73 9.04
C ASN A 39 3.72 -14.08 9.23
N PRO A 40 5.05 -14.15 9.09
CA PRO A 40 5.79 -15.32 9.52
C PRO A 40 5.68 -15.40 11.05
N GLY A 41 4.68 -16.12 11.57
CA GLY A 41 4.55 -16.53 12.97
C GLY A 41 4.91 -15.49 14.03
N GLN A 42 4.21 -14.37 14.11
CA GLN A 42 4.44 -13.38 15.17
C GLN A 42 3.59 -13.65 16.41
N THR A 43 4.27 -13.88 17.53
CA THR A 43 3.70 -13.81 18.89
C THR A 43 3.67 -12.34 19.34
N ALA A 44 2.62 -11.92 20.04
CA ALA A 44 2.48 -10.54 20.56
C ALA A 44 3.71 -10.15 21.40
N GLY A 45 4.43 -9.10 20.99
CA GLY A 45 5.61 -8.58 21.70
C GLY A 45 6.92 -8.57 20.89
N GLN A 46 6.96 -9.16 19.69
CA GLN A 46 8.17 -9.15 18.85
C GLN A 46 8.20 -8.02 17.82
N ARG A 47 9.40 -7.48 17.57
CA ARG A 47 9.68 -6.47 16.53
C ARG A 47 9.13 -6.96 15.17
N PRO A 48 8.47 -6.10 14.37
CA PRO A 48 7.99 -6.46 13.04
C PRO A 48 9.12 -7.13 12.22
N PRO A 49 8.86 -8.25 11.54
CA PRO A 49 9.89 -9.10 10.95
C PRO A 49 10.59 -8.45 9.75
N SER A 50 10.01 -7.37 9.21
CA SER A 50 10.54 -6.65 8.05
C SER A 50 10.29 -5.14 8.17
N PRO A 51 11.10 -4.30 7.51
CA PRO A 51 10.84 -2.86 7.36
C PRO A 51 9.44 -2.55 6.82
N ALA A 52 8.88 -3.44 6.00
CA ALA A 52 7.54 -3.27 5.44
C ALA A 52 6.45 -3.33 6.51
N HIS A 53 6.56 -4.23 7.49
CA HIS A 53 5.61 -4.30 8.61
C HIS A 53 5.77 -3.11 9.57
N ALA A 54 7.00 -2.64 9.80
CA ALA A 54 7.23 -1.44 10.60
C ALA A 54 6.58 -0.19 9.96
N LEU A 55 6.71 -0.04 8.63
CA LEU A 55 6.00 0.99 7.88
C LEU A 55 4.49 0.74 7.86
N GLY A 56 4.06 -0.51 7.89
CA GLY A 56 2.66 -0.92 7.99
C GLY A 56 1.97 -0.42 9.26
N GLU A 57 2.63 -0.46 10.41
CA GLU A 57 2.09 0.13 11.65
C GLU A 57 1.95 1.66 11.55
N ILE A 58 2.86 2.33 10.83
CA ILE A 58 2.76 3.76 10.54
C ILE A 58 1.57 4.04 9.62
N CYS A 59 1.35 3.20 8.60
CA CYS A 59 0.17 3.28 7.75
C CYS A 59 -1.12 3.16 8.56
N LYS A 60 -1.21 2.14 9.41
CA LYS A 60 -2.37 1.89 10.27
C LYS A 60 -2.66 3.07 11.19
N SER A 61 -1.64 3.57 11.90
CA SER A 61 -1.81 4.70 12.83
C SER A 61 -2.24 6.00 12.15
N ARG A 62 -1.86 6.23 10.88
CA ARG A 62 -2.18 7.46 10.15
C ARG A 62 -3.50 7.40 9.39
N LEU A 63 -3.81 6.26 8.79
CA LEU A 63 -4.92 6.12 7.84
C LEU A 63 -6.12 5.36 8.42
N HIS A 64 -5.88 4.49 9.39
CA HIS A 64 -6.87 3.54 9.91
C HIS A 64 -6.84 3.47 11.43
N LYS A 65 -6.63 4.63 12.09
CA LYS A 65 -6.50 4.74 13.54
C LYS A 65 -7.65 4.08 14.30
N ASP A 66 -8.86 4.18 13.76
CA ASP A 66 -10.09 3.71 14.40
C ASP A 66 -10.56 2.35 13.86
N GLU A 67 -9.93 1.81 12.81
CA GLU A 67 -10.29 0.49 12.26
C GLU A 67 -9.61 -0.64 13.04
N LYS A 68 -10.44 -1.47 13.67
CA LYS A 68 -10.01 -2.69 14.34
C LYS A 68 -9.84 -3.82 13.30
N ASN A 69 -8.86 -4.70 13.52
CA ASN A 69 -8.61 -5.90 12.69
C ASN A 69 -8.16 -5.62 11.26
N ILE A 70 -7.33 -4.61 11.08
CA ILE A 70 -6.73 -4.24 9.80
C ILE A 70 -5.25 -4.59 9.80
N ASN A 71 -4.78 -5.21 8.72
CA ASN A 71 -3.37 -5.54 8.55
C ASN A 71 -2.78 -4.67 7.45
N CYS A 72 -1.69 -3.98 7.74
CA CYS A 72 -1.06 -3.04 6.83
C CYS A 72 0.40 -3.40 6.60
N ILE A 73 0.87 -3.17 5.38
CA ILE A 73 2.28 -3.15 5.01
C ILE A 73 2.58 -1.81 4.33
N GLY A 74 3.75 -1.27 4.60
CA GLY A 74 4.24 -0.06 3.95
C GLY A 74 5.38 -0.36 2.99
N ASP A 75 5.39 0.31 1.85
CA ASP A 75 6.48 0.29 0.88
C ASP A 75 6.88 1.74 0.53
N ALA A 76 8.15 2.07 0.66
CA ALA A 76 8.65 3.38 0.24
C ALA A 76 8.83 3.48 -1.28
N GLY A 77 8.76 2.35 -2.01
CA GLY A 77 8.69 2.29 -3.46
C GLY A 77 9.76 3.12 -4.19
N VAL A 78 9.42 3.55 -5.41
CA VAL A 78 10.21 4.53 -6.19
C VAL A 78 9.93 5.99 -5.76
N GLY A 79 8.96 6.21 -4.86
CA GLY A 79 8.54 7.52 -4.31
C GLY A 79 9.54 8.17 -3.33
N MET A 80 10.73 7.57 -3.19
CA MET A 80 11.78 7.98 -2.27
C MET A 80 12.38 9.36 -2.58
N SER A 81 12.17 9.93 -3.77
CA SER A 81 12.58 11.30 -4.10
C SER A 81 11.72 12.36 -3.40
N ASN A 82 10.44 12.06 -3.17
CA ASN A 82 9.44 13.00 -2.66
C ASN A 82 8.88 12.60 -1.29
N CYS A 83 9.61 11.75 -0.55
CA CYS A 83 9.20 11.33 0.80
C CYS A 83 7.77 10.82 0.85
N THR A 84 7.34 10.09 -0.18
CA THR A 84 6.03 9.46 -0.25
C THR A 84 6.24 7.96 -0.10
N MET A 85 5.42 7.34 0.74
CA MET A 85 5.35 5.90 0.91
C MET A 85 3.93 5.42 0.58
N CYS A 86 3.87 4.19 0.13
CA CYS A 86 2.66 3.46 -0.17
C CYS A 86 2.26 2.61 1.02
N CYS A 87 0.99 2.66 1.34
CA CYS A 87 0.35 1.80 2.32
C CYS A 87 -0.54 0.83 1.57
N VAL A 88 -0.30 -0.46 1.78
CA VAL A 88 -1.22 -1.50 1.34
C VAL A 88 -1.77 -2.17 2.57
N CYS A 89 -3.09 -2.20 2.67
CA CYS A 89 -3.73 -2.77 3.83
C CYS A 89 -4.86 -3.68 3.41
N LYS A 90 -5.12 -4.67 4.25
CA LYS A 90 -6.13 -5.71 4.07
C LYS A 90 -7.13 -5.61 5.22
N ARG A 91 -8.41 -5.48 4.86
CA ARG A 91 -9.53 -5.56 5.81
C ARG A 91 -9.94 -7.02 6.04
N VAL A 92 -10.80 -7.23 7.04
CA VAL A 92 -11.31 -8.55 7.45
C VAL A 92 -12.10 -9.23 6.34
N ASP A 93 -12.78 -8.45 5.50
CA ASP A 93 -13.52 -8.92 4.31
C ASP A 93 -12.61 -9.42 3.18
N GLY A 94 -11.27 -9.34 3.36
CA GLY A 94 -10.29 -9.75 2.37
C GLY A 94 -9.94 -8.68 1.36
N ASN A 95 -10.63 -7.54 1.38
CA ASN A 95 -10.39 -6.45 0.43
C ASN A 95 -9.04 -5.79 0.71
N ILE A 96 -8.23 -5.67 -0.34
CA ILE A 96 -6.94 -5.01 -0.33
C ILE A 96 -7.12 -3.62 -0.93
N TYR A 97 -6.63 -2.61 -0.23
CA TYR A 97 -6.66 -1.24 -0.71
C TYR A 97 -5.29 -0.58 -0.58
N TYR A 98 -5.06 0.39 -1.46
CA TYR A 98 -3.81 1.10 -1.59
C TYR A 98 -4.04 2.57 -1.26
N ASN A 99 -3.12 3.14 -0.48
CA ASN A 99 -3.15 4.57 -0.18
C ASN A 99 -1.73 5.14 -0.14
N GLY A 100 -1.58 6.41 -0.52
CA GLY A 100 -0.31 7.12 -0.40
C GLY A 100 -0.27 7.92 0.90
N THR A 101 0.87 7.92 1.59
CA THR A 101 1.12 8.80 2.73
C THR A 101 2.54 9.33 2.70
N THR A 102 2.79 10.42 3.42
CA THR A 102 4.14 10.91 3.65
C THR A 102 4.99 9.88 4.41
N ALA A 103 6.25 9.72 4.05
CA ALA A 103 7.22 8.90 4.74
C ALA A 103 7.48 9.41 6.18
N PRO A 104 8.02 8.58 7.08
CA PRO A 104 8.36 9.01 8.43
C PRO A 104 9.44 10.08 8.43
N ASN A 105 9.49 10.88 9.52
CA ASN A 105 10.59 11.81 9.71
C ASN A 105 11.93 11.05 9.77
N ASN A 106 13.00 11.66 9.29
CA ASN A 106 14.33 11.07 9.16
C ASN A 106 14.43 9.84 8.26
N PHE A 107 13.38 9.50 7.51
CA PHE A 107 13.44 8.41 6.54
C PHE A 107 14.40 8.77 5.39
N PRO A 108 15.32 7.87 4.97
CA PRO A 108 16.27 8.17 3.90
C PRO A 108 15.53 8.45 2.59
N CYS A 109 15.98 9.47 1.86
CA CYS A 109 15.36 9.91 0.61
C CYS A 109 16.43 10.30 -0.42
N GLY A 110 16.09 10.24 -1.71
CA GLY A 110 17.04 10.53 -2.80
C GLY A 110 18.03 9.41 -3.12
N PRO A 111 19.06 9.68 -3.94
CA PRO A 111 19.99 8.65 -4.42
C PRO A 111 20.81 8.03 -3.28
N ARG A 112 21.29 6.80 -3.51
CA ARG A 112 22.13 6.06 -2.55
C ARG A 112 23.32 6.92 -2.11
N LYS A 113 23.60 6.92 -0.80
CA LYS A 113 24.63 7.73 -0.12
C LYS A 113 24.35 9.24 -0.02
N SER A 114 23.19 9.73 -0.47
CA SER A 114 22.82 11.10 -0.15
C SER A 114 22.55 11.23 1.36
N LYS A 115 23.02 12.32 1.98
CA LYS A 115 22.69 12.65 3.39
C LYS A 115 21.25 13.18 3.52
N LYS A 116 20.39 12.97 2.52
CA LYS A 116 19.04 13.53 2.50
C LYS A 116 18.08 12.65 3.26
N LYS A 117 17.21 13.27 4.04
CA LYS A 117 16.17 12.62 4.81
C LYS A 117 14.86 13.39 4.69
N CYS A 118 13.77 12.68 4.89
CA CYS A 118 12.44 13.27 4.95
C CYS A 118 12.28 14.08 6.23
N ASN A 119 11.83 15.32 6.09
CA ASN A 119 11.43 16.15 7.22
C ASN A 119 9.94 15.92 7.59
N PRO A 120 9.42 16.51 8.68
CA PRO A 120 8.02 16.35 9.07
C PRO A 120 7.01 16.91 8.06
N ARG A 121 7.45 17.77 7.12
CA ARG A 121 6.62 18.33 6.04
C ARG A 121 6.57 17.43 4.80
N GLY A 122 7.24 16.27 4.83
CA GLY A 122 7.30 15.37 3.68
C GLY A 122 8.21 15.86 2.56
N VAL A 123 9.22 16.66 2.89
CA VAL A 123 10.19 17.16 1.91
C VAL A 123 11.52 16.45 2.12
N CYS A 124 12.14 16.02 1.02
CA CYS A 124 13.47 15.42 1.03
C CYS A 124 14.55 16.51 1.13
N THR A 125 15.11 16.70 2.32
CA THR A 125 16.10 17.76 2.61
C THR A 125 17.41 17.16 3.09
N VAL A 126 18.52 17.90 2.96
CA VAL A 126 19.81 17.47 3.54
C VAL A 126 19.66 17.40 5.07
N SER A 127 19.98 16.24 5.65
CA SER A 127 20.12 16.10 7.10
C SER A 127 21.44 16.77 7.48
N ASN A 128 21.36 17.85 8.25
CA ASN A 128 22.52 18.38 8.97
C ASN A 128 22.97 17.38 10.04
#